data_AF-A0A9E2I5X2-F1
#
_entry.id   AF-A0A9E2I5X2-F1
#
_cell.length_a   1.000
_cell.length_b   1.000
_cell.length_c   1.000
_cell.angle_alpha   90.00
_cell.angle_beta   90.00
_cell.angle_gamma   90.00
#
_symmetry.space_group_name_H-M   'P 1'
#
loop_
_entity.id
_entity.type
_entity.pdbx_description
1 polymer ?
#
loop_
_entity_poly.entity_id
_entity_poly.type
_entity_poly.pdbx_seq_one_letter_code
_entity_poly.pdbx_strand_id
1 'polypeptide(L)'
;MNIFSRIRERIGAVIAALIGSVALLGCGLLFALVLAPQQKLEARRIEAMPVMGAGAVAGAAAGDDILITGRLEDNPLVDEAGFVAYELEEWVVTLPDSENADDDPDGSWETVERVVPDLSLNVDGEVVLILSANEATLSGLLHEELRS
;
A
#
# COMPACT_ATOMS: atom_id res chain seq x y z
N MET A 1 -20.02 -41.71 -36.25
CA MET A 1 -19.63 -40.43 -35.61
C MET A 1 -20.85 -39.90 -34.87
N ASN A 2 -20.86 -40.00 -33.53
CA ASN A 2 -22.10 -39.91 -32.74
C ASN A 2 -22.54 -38.47 -32.47
N ILE A 3 -23.64 -38.06 -33.12
CA ILE A 3 -24.27 -36.74 -32.96
C ILE A 3 -24.67 -36.46 -31.49
N PHE A 4 -25.04 -37.49 -30.75
CA PHE A 4 -25.41 -37.40 -29.34
C PHE A 4 -24.25 -37.00 -28.41
N SER A 5 -22.99 -37.37 -28.72
CA SER A 5 -21.83 -36.96 -27.89
C SER A 5 -21.51 -35.48 -28.06
N ARG A 6 -21.62 -34.95 -29.29
CA ARG A 6 -21.43 -33.52 -29.58
C ARG A 6 -22.50 -32.63 -28.94
N ILE A 7 -23.74 -33.10 -28.87
CA ILE A 7 -24.83 -32.36 -28.19
C ILE A 7 -24.58 -32.31 -26.68
N ARG A 8 -24.15 -33.42 -26.08
CA ARG A 8 -23.83 -33.49 -24.64
C ARG A 8 -22.61 -32.63 -24.27
N GLU A 9 -21.58 -32.60 -25.10
CA GLU A 9 -20.41 -31.69 -24.93
C GLU A 9 -20.81 -30.22 -25.01
N ARG A 10 -21.66 -29.84 -25.97
CA ARG A 10 -22.13 -28.45 -26.10
C ARG A 10 -22.95 -28.00 -24.90
N ILE A 11 -23.85 -28.85 -24.40
CA ILE A 11 -24.63 -28.54 -23.20
C ILE A 11 -23.71 -28.43 -21.98
N GLY A 12 -22.74 -29.33 -21.85
CA GLY A 12 -21.73 -29.26 -20.79
C GLY A 12 -20.91 -27.96 -20.82
N ALA A 13 -20.46 -27.55 -22.01
CA ALA A 13 -19.72 -26.30 -22.20
C ALA A 13 -20.57 -25.06 -21.87
N VAL A 14 -21.85 -25.04 -22.27
CA VAL A 14 -22.77 -23.94 -21.94
C VAL A 14 -23.00 -23.87 -20.43
N ILE A 15 -23.22 -25.00 -19.76
CA ILE A 15 -23.42 -25.02 -18.31
C ILE A 15 -22.14 -24.58 -17.58
N ALA A 16 -20.97 -25.05 -18.01
CA ALA A 16 -19.68 -24.64 -17.43
C ALA A 16 -19.44 -23.14 -17.62
N ALA A 17 -19.74 -22.59 -18.81
CA ALA A 17 -19.64 -21.16 -19.07
C ALA A 17 -20.62 -20.34 -18.20
N LEU A 18 -21.83 -20.85 -17.98
CA LEU A 18 -22.82 -20.20 -17.13
C LEU A 18 -22.38 -20.17 -15.67
N ILE A 19 -21.89 -21.30 -15.14
CA ILE A 19 -21.33 -21.39 -13.79
C ILE A 19 -20.11 -20.47 -13.64
N GLY A 20 -19.19 -20.50 -14.63
CA GLY A 20 -18.02 -19.63 -14.64
C GLY A 20 -18.39 -18.15 -14.66
N SER A 21 -19.40 -17.77 -15.45
CA SER A 21 -19.89 -16.38 -15.50
C SER A 21 -20.46 -15.92 -14.15
N VAL A 22 -21.22 -16.77 -13.46
CA VAL A 22 -21.78 -16.45 -12.15
C VAL A 22 -20.69 -16.34 -11.10
N ALA A 23 -19.68 -17.22 -11.15
CA ALA A 23 -18.53 -17.17 -10.24
C ALA A 23 -17.73 -15.87 -10.43
N LEU A 24 -17.41 -15.50 -11.68
CA LEU A 24 -16.70 -14.26 -11.99
C LEU A 24 -17.50 -13.01 -11.58
N LEU A 25 -18.82 -13.02 -11.80
CA LEU A 25 -19.70 -11.93 -11.38
C LEU A 25 -19.75 -11.83 -9.85
N GLY A 26 -19.79 -12.97 -9.15
CA GLY A 26 -19.68 -13.04 -7.69
C GLY A 26 -18.35 -12.48 -7.17
N CYS A 27 -17.22 -12.86 -7.77
CA CYS A 27 -15.92 -12.30 -7.43
C CYS A 27 -15.89 -10.78 -7.66
N GLY A 28 -16.33 -10.32 -8.82
CA GLY A 28 -16.39 -8.88 -9.14
C GLY A 28 -17.27 -8.11 -8.16
N LEU A 29 -18.43 -8.66 -7.78
CA LEU A 29 -19.33 -8.05 -6.80
C LEU A 29 -18.68 -7.96 -5.40
N LEU A 30 -17.94 -8.99 -4.99
CA LEU A 30 -17.22 -9.01 -3.72
C LEU A 30 -16.14 -7.93 -3.68
N PHE A 31 -15.32 -7.82 -4.73
CA PHE A 31 -14.31 -6.75 -4.84
C PHE A 31 -14.96 -5.35 -4.82
N ALA A 32 -16.04 -5.15 -5.57
CA ALA A 32 -16.69 -3.85 -5.69
C ALA A 32 -17.44 -3.41 -4.42
N LEU A 33 -18.05 -4.33 -3.69
CA LEU A 33 -18.93 -4.01 -2.55
C LEU A 33 -18.28 -4.20 -1.18
N VAL A 34 -17.18 -4.95 -1.06
CA VAL A 34 -16.54 -5.20 0.24
C VAL A 34 -15.21 -4.46 0.35
N LEU A 35 -14.31 -4.65 -0.62
CA LEU A 35 -12.94 -4.13 -0.52
C LEU A 35 -12.85 -2.63 -0.84
N ALA A 36 -13.52 -2.17 -1.90
CA ALA A 36 -13.56 -0.75 -2.25
C ALA A 36 -14.12 0.18 -1.13
N PRO A 37 -15.24 -0.16 -0.44
CA PRO A 37 -15.73 0.70 0.62
C PRO A 37 -14.85 0.68 1.88
N GLN A 38 -14.11 -0.39 2.17
CA GLN A 38 -13.21 -0.42 3.34
C GLN A 38 -12.11 0.64 3.22
N GLN A 39 -11.44 0.71 2.06
CA GLN A 39 -10.44 1.75 1.79
C GLN A 39 -11.03 3.17 1.86
N LYS A 40 -12.26 3.34 1.35
CA LYS A 40 -12.97 4.63 1.40
C LYS A 40 -13.36 5.04 2.83
N LEU A 41 -13.71 4.07 3.68
CA LEU A 41 -14.06 4.33 5.07
C LEU A 41 -12.85 4.73 5.89
N GLU A 42 -11.70 4.10 5.66
CA GLU A 42 -10.45 4.44 6.33
C GLU A 42 -9.94 5.83 5.93
N ALA A 43 -9.95 6.15 4.63
CA ALA A 43 -9.64 7.49 4.15
C ALA A 43 -10.58 8.55 4.76
N ARG A 44 -11.89 8.29 4.80
CA ARG A 44 -12.86 9.18 5.46
C ARG A 44 -12.65 9.31 6.96
N ARG A 45 -12.24 8.23 7.62
CA ARG A 45 -11.92 8.24 9.06
C ARG A 45 -10.76 9.20 9.29
N ILE A 46 -9.70 9.11 8.49
CA ILE A 46 -8.54 10.00 8.55
C ILE A 46 -8.94 11.45 8.21
N GLU A 47 -9.71 11.68 7.15
CA GLU A 47 -10.21 13.02 6.78
C GLU A 47 -11.09 13.66 7.87
N ALA A 48 -11.84 12.84 8.63
CA ALA A 48 -12.68 13.32 9.71
C ALA A 48 -11.95 13.50 11.04
N MET A 49 -10.69 13.06 11.15
CA MET A 49 -9.89 13.29 12.36
C MET A 49 -9.56 14.77 12.49
N PRO A 50 -9.86 15.40 13.64
CA PRO A 50 -9.45 16.77 13.87
C PRO A 50 -7.93 16.83 13.95
N VAL A 51 -7.33 17.76 13.20
CA VAL A 51 -5.89 18.04 13.30
C VAL A 51 -5.61 18.55 14.72
N MET A 52 -4.70 17.89 15.41
CA MET A 52 -4.28 18.21 16.76
C MET A 52 -3.08 19.16 16.74
N GLY A 53 -3.16 20.23 17.53
CA GLY A 53 -2.01 21.09 17.84
C GLY A 53 -1.11 20.45 18.91
N ALA A 54 0.08 21.00 19.14
CA ALA A 54 1.08 20.44 20.06
C ALA A 54 0.55 20.16 21.48
N GLY A 55 -0.23 21.07 22.05
CA GLY A 55 -0.84 20.87 23.38
C GLY A 55 -1.84 19.70 23.44
N ALA A 56 -2.55 19.41 22.35
CA ALA A 56 -3.45 18.26 22.26
C ALA A 56 -2.67 16.94 22.12
N VAL A 57 -1.53 16.96 21.41
CA VAL A 57 -0.62 15.82 21.30
C VAL A 57 -0.02 15.46 22.67
N ALA A 58 0.42 16.46 23.44
CA ALA A 58 0.98 16.25 24.78
C ALA A 58 -0.05 15.66 25.77
N GLY A 59 -1.35 15.87 25.52
CA GLY A 59 -2.44 15.36 26.35
C GLY A 59 -3.05 14.04 25.87
N ALA A 60 -2.67 13.54 24.69
CA ALA A 60 -3.20 12.30 24.13
C ALA A 60 -2.77 11.08 24.98
N ALA A 61 -3.67 10.11 25.12
CA ALA A 61 -3.33 8.88 25.85
C ALA A 61 -2.52 7.94 24.94
N ALA A 62 -1.72 7.07 25.57
CA ALA A 62 -1.03 6.02 24.83
C ALA A 62 -2.05 5.09 24.13
N GLY A 63 -1.89 4.91 22.82
CA GLY A 63 -2.79 4.11 21.98
C GLY A 63 -3.92 4.90 21.31
N ASP A 64 -4.03 6.22 21.55
CA ASP A 64 -4.95 7.07 20.80
C ASP A 64 -4.42 7.30 19.37
N ASP A 65 -5.32 7.14 18.39
CA ASP A 65 -5.07 7.57 17.01
C ASP A 65 -5.11 9.11 16.97
N ILE A 66 -4.00 9.73 16.59
CA ILE A 66 -3.88 11.19 16.49
C ILE A 66 -3.48 11.60 15.07
N LEU A 67 -4.02 12.74 14.62
CA LEU A 67 -3.62 13.37 13.36
C LEU A 67 -2.92 14.69 13.69
N ILE A 68 -1.66 14.80 13.30
CA ILE A 68 -0.84 16.00 13.52
C ILE A 68 -0.40 16.52 12.16
N THR A 69 -0.38 17.85 12.01
CA THR A 69 0.21 18.50 10.84
C THR A 69 1.25 19.49 11.32
N GLY A 70 2.45 19.41 10.77
CA GLY A 70 3.55 20.29 11.16
C GLY A 70 4.68 20.25 10.14
N ARG A 71 5.72 21.03 10.42
CA ARG A 71 6.94 21.07 9.60
C ARG A 71 8.05 20.32 10.32
N LEU A 72 8.74 19.43 9.61
CA LEU A 72 9.98 18.83 10.13
C LEU A 72 11.02 19.94 10.31
N GLU A 73 11.54 20.08 11.53
CA GLU A 73 12.50 21.13 11.91
C GLU A 73 13.59 20.54 12.80
N ASP A 74 14.84 21.00 12.60
CA ASP A 74 16.02 20.56 13.37
C ASP A 74 16.29 19.05 13.38
N ASN A 75 15.84 18.34 12.32
CA ASN A 75 16.11 16.91 12.15
C ASN A 75 17.49 16.68 11.55
N PRO A 76 18.32 15.77 12.11
CA PRO A 76 19.58 15.40 11.49
C PRO A 76 19.32 14.69 10.15
N LEU A 77 20.21 14.92 9.19
CA LEU A 77 20.22 14.17 7.94
C LEU A 77 20.71 12.75 8.22
N VAL A 78 20.03 11.76 7.67
CA VAL A 78 20.36 10.34 7.86
C VAL A 78 21.22 9.77 6.73
N ASP A 79 21.35 10.49 5.63
CA ASP A 79 22.10 10.07 4.46
C ASP A 79 22.80 11.23 3.73
N GLU A 80 23.59 10.89 2.70
CA GLU A 80 24.32 11.87 1.89
C GLU A 80 23.41 12.62 0.89
N ALA A 81 22.25 12.07 0.53
CA ALA A 81 21.28 12.73 -0.36
C ALA A 81 20.49 13.84 0.36
N GLY A 82 20.55 13.89 1.69
CA GLY A 82 19.96 14.96 2.50
C GLY A 82 18.53 14.68 2.92
N PHE A 83 18.16 13.41 3.05
CA PHE A 83 16.91 12.98 3.65
C PHE A 83 17.01 12.95 5.18
N VAL A 84 15.88 13.22 5.83
CA VAL A 84 15.71 13.11 7.30
C VAL A 84 15.04 11.78 7.69
N ALA A 85 14.33 11.18 6.74
CA ALA A 85 13.76 9.84 6.79
C ALA A 85 13.55 9.39 5.35
N TYR A 86 13.74 8.09 5.05
CA TYR A 86 13.55 7.56 3.70
C TYR A 86 13.15 6.08 3.72
N GLU A 87 12.60 5.66 2.59
CA GLU A 87 12.38 4.27 2.24
C GLU A 87 13.00 4.05 0.86
N LEU A 88 13.91 3.08 0.77
CA LEU A 88 14.59 2.70 -0.45
C LEU A 88 13.93 1.45 -1.01
N GLU A 89 13.52 1.52 -2.27
CA GLU A 89 12.92 0.42 -3.01
C GLU A 89 13.82 0.06 -4.19
N GLU A 90 13.97 -1.24 -4.44
CA GLU A 90 14.66 -1.74 -5.62
C GLU A 90 13.70 -2.55 -6.50
N TRP A 91 13.85 -2.40 -7.82
CA TRP A 91 13.11 -3.21 -8.79
C TRP A 91 13.79 -4.57 -8.94
N VAL A 92 13.23 -5.58 -8.29
CA VAL A 92 13.75 -6.95 -8.33
C VAL A 92 13.11 -7.66 -9.52
N VAL A 93 13.94 -8.17 -10.43
CA VAL A 93 13.49 -8.95 -11.60
C VAL A 93 13.69 -10.43 -11.34
N THR A 94 12.59 -11.18 -11.40
CA THR A 94 12.62 -12.64 -11.42
C THR A 94 12.73 -13.12 -12.86
N LEU A 95 13.83 -13.79 -13.18
CA LEU A 95 14.03 -14.38 -14.50
C LEU A 95 13.07 -15.55 -14.71
N PRO A 96 12.56 -15.75 -15.94
CA PRO A 96 11.67 -16.85 -16.24
C PRO A 96 12.36 -18.20 -16.02
N ASP A 97 11.60 -19.20 -15.59
CA ASP A 97 12.14 -20.54 -15.36
C ASP A 97 12.65 -21.14 -16.68
N SER A 98 13.92 -21.54 -16.72
CA SER A 98 14.54 -22.19 -17.87
C SER A 98 13.83 -23.49 -18.31
N GLU A 99 13.02 -24.10 -17.44
CA GLU A 99 12.21 -25.29 -17.77
C GLU A 99 10.85 -24.96 -18.39
N ASN A 100 10.37 -23.72 -18.30
CA ASN A 100 9.10 -23.26 -18.88
C ASN A 100 9.34 -22.16 -19.92
N ALA A 101 9.40 -22.55 -21.19
CA ALA A 101 9.67 -21.63 -22.31
C ALA A 101 8.61 -20.54 -22.54
N ASP A 102 7.45 -20.63 -21.89
CA ASP A 102 6.35 -19.66 -21.97
C ASP A 102 6.31 -18.71 -20.75
N ASP A 103 7.27 -18.83 -19.82
CA ASP A 103 7.35 -17.96 -18.64
C ASP A 103 8.01 -16.62 -19.04
N ASP A 104 7.38 -15.51 -18.64
CA ASP A 104 7.86 -14.16 -18.90
C ASP A 104 8.61 -13.64 -17.65
N PRO A 105 9.63 -12.77 -17.81
CA PRO A 105 10.26 -12.12 -16.66
C PRO A 105 9.23 -11.28 -15.90
N ASP A 106 9.15 -11.47 -14.59
CA ASP A 106 8.32 -10.66 -13.68
C ASP A 106 9.22 -9.72 -12.86
N GLY A 107 8.65 -8.62 -12.40
CA GLY A 107 9.36 -7.69 -11.53
C GLY A 107 8.44 -7.00 -10.54
N SER A 108 8.98 -6.76 -9.35
CA SER A 108 8.29 -6.01 -8.31
C SER A 108 9.25 -5.06 -7.61
N TRP A 109 8.73 -3.91 -7.18
CA TRP A 109 9.41 -3.05 -6.22
C TRP A 109 9.43 -3.76 -4.87
N GLU A 110 10.62 -3.91 -4.30
CA GLU A 110 10.81 -4.43 -2.96
C GLU A 110 11.51 -3.38 -2.10
N THR A 111 10.98 -3.12 -0.91
CA THR A 111 11.64 -2.28 0.08
C THR A 111 12.91 -2.97 0.56
N VAL A 112 14.07 -2.38 0.26
CA VAL A 112 15.38 -2.92 0.67
C VAL A 112 15.89 -2.28 1.95
N GLU A 113 15.53 -1.01 2.20
CA GLU A 113 15.94 -0.26 3.37
C GLU A 113 14.87 0.74 3.79
N ARG A 114 14.67 0.90 5.10
CA ARG A 114 13.79 1.93 5.67
C ARG A 114 14.47 2.55 6.87
N VAL A 115 14.58 3.88 6.87
CA VAL A 115 15.19 4.65 7.95
C VAL A 115 14.22 5.75 8.39
N VAL A 116 13.64 5.56 9.57
CA VAL A 116 12.77 6.55 10.23
C VAL A 116 13.29 6.78 11.65
N PRO A 117 14.15 7.80 11.86
CA PRO A 117 14.70 8.11 13.19
C PRO A 117 13.64 8.80 14.06
N ASP A 118 14.05 9.20 15.26
CA ASP A 118 13.27 10.15 16.04
C ASP A 118 13.17 11.48 15.26
N LEU A 119 11.96 11.98 15.09
CA LEU A 119 11.68 13.19 14.32
C LEU A 119 11.17 14.32 15.22
N SER A 120 11.68 15.52 15.00
CA SER A 120 11.18 16.76 15.59
C SER A 120 10.25 17.47 14.59
N LEU A 121 9.02 17.71 15.03
CA LEU A 121 7.96 18.34 14.25
C LEU A 121 7.56 19.66 14.92
N ASN A 122 7.67 20.77 14.19
CA ASN A 122 7.11 22.05 14.61
C ASN A 122 5.62 22.10 14.25
N VAL A 123 4.78 22.19 15.28
CA VAL A 123 3.33 22.29 15.20
C VAL A 123 2.93 23.62 15.85
N ASP A 124 2.52 24.59 15.04
CA ASP A 124 2.11 25.93 15.48
C ASP A 124 3.14 26.66 16.37
N GLY A 125 4.43 26.44 16.15
CA GLY A 125 5.54 27.07 16.89
C GLY A 125 6.02 26.28 18.10
N GLU A 126 5.41 25.14 18.41
CA GLU A 126 5.85 24.22 19.46
C GLU A 126 6.47 22.95 18.85
N VAL A 127 7.53 22.45 19.48
CA VAL A 127 8.23 21.24 19.01
C VAL A 127 7.61 20.00 19.64
N VAL A 128 7.18 19.08 18.78
CA VAL A 128 6.68 17.75 19.11
C VAL A 128 7.70 16.72 18.68
N LEU A 129 8.09 15.82 19.58
CA LEU A 129 8.99 14.71 19.28
C LEU A 129 8.16 13.47 18.88
N ILE A 130 8.44 12.94 17.70
CA ILE A 130 7.93 11.66 17.20
C ILE A 130 9.05 10.65 17.40
N LEU A 131 8.80 9.63 18.22
CA LEU A 131 9.78 8.58 18.45
C LEU A 131 9.83 7.63 17.24
N SER A 132 11.02 7.12 16.97
CA SER A 132 11.24 6.07 15.99
C SER A 132 10.34 4.86 16.27
N ALA A 133 9.78 4.31 15.21
CA ALA A 133 8.92 3.14 15.25
C ALA A 133 9.37 2.12 14.21
N ASN A 134 9.26 0.83 14.54
CA ASN A 134 9.56 -0.25 13.61
C ASN A 134 8.53 -0.33 12.47
N GLU A 135 7.35 0.21 12.69
CA GLU A 135 6.24 0.25 11.73
C GLU A 135 5.91 1.71 11.42
N ALA A 136 6.52 2.21 10.35
CA ALA A 136 6.25 3.52 9.79
C ALA A 136 6.01 3.37 8.29
N THR A 137 5.03 4.09 7.77
CA THR A 137 4.74 4.17 6.34
C THR A 137 5.02 5.59 5.87
N LEU A 138 5.96 5.72 4.93
CA LEU A 138 6.22 6.98 4.26
C LEU A 138 5.36 7.05 3.00
N SER A 139 4.72 8.18 2.76
CA SER A 139 3.90 8.41 1.58
C SER A 139 4.05 9.85 1.10
N GLY A 140 3.88 10.08 -0.20
CA GLY A 140 4.02 11.40 -0.79
C GLY A 140 4.37 11.34 -2.27
N LEU A 141 4.47 12.51 -2.90
CA LEU A 141 4.86 12.64 -4.31
C LEU A 141 6.38 12.60 -4.52
N LEU A 142 7.17 12.72 -3.44
CA LEU A 142 8.62 12.73 -3.52
C LEU A 142 9.13 11.29 -3.64
N HIS A 143 9.43 10.86 -4.86
CA HIS A 143 10.09 9.60 -5.17
C HIS A 143 11.26 9.92 -6.10
N GLU A 144 12.48 9.56 -5.70
CA GLU A 144 13.69 9.82 -6.48
C GLU A 144 14.18 8.50 -7.10
N GLU A 145 14.31 8.47 -8.42
CA GLU A 145 14.81 7.31 -9.16
C GLU A 145 16.33 7.48 -9.39
N LEU A 146 17.14 6.69 -8.68
CA LEU A 146 18.58 6.66 -8.89
C LEU A 146 18.89 5.70 -10.06
N ARG A 147 19.42 6.24 -11.16
CA ARG A 147 19.96 5.43 -12.26
C ARG A 147 21.46 5.26 -12.10
N SER A 148 21.91 4.03 -11.94
CA SER A 148 23.33 3.65 -11.97
C SER A 148 23.86 3.49 -13.40
#